data_AF-A0A2I1G571-F1
#
_entry.id   AF-A0A2I1G571-F1
#
_cell.length_a   1.000
_cell.length_b   1.000
_cell.length_c   1.000
_cell.angle_alpha   90.00
_cell.angle_beta   90.00
_cell.angle_gamma   90.00
#
_symmetry.space_group_name_H-M   'P 1'
#
loop_
_entity.id
_entity.type
_entity.pdbx_description
1 polymer ?
#
loop_
_entity_poly.entity_id
_entity_poly.type
_entity_poly.pdbx_seq_one_letter_code
_entity_poly.pdbx_strand_id
1 'polypeptide(L)'
;MFGSNLEMVNDFLQTFCENSVIKYLDLSYPYFNAPIASRVTKTVNKACEVIGKVFRENQSIRELHLNGDSERRFGPSLGISLSGLKDNDTLEKLYIKGNAIG
;
A
#
# COMPACT_ATOMS: atom_id res chain seq x y z
N MET A 1 3.67 -2.22 -12.02
CA MET A 1 2.70 -3.34 -11.95
C MET A 1 2.78 -3.88 -10.54
N PHE A 2 1.69 -3.83 -9.76
CA PHE A 2 1.70 -4.50 -8.46
C PHE A 2 1.59 -5.99 -8.74
N GLY A 3 2.50 -6.75 -8.14
CA GLY A 3 2.89 -8.11 -8.53
C GLY A 3 1.73 -9.05 -8.91
N SER A 4 2.02 -10.01 -9.78
CA SER A 4 1.01 -10.95 -10.28
C SER A 4 0.60 -12.03 -9.26
N ASN A 5 1.22 -12.01 -8.08
CA ASN A 5 0.94 -12.90 -6.97
C ASN A 5 1.28 -12.25 -5.61
N LEU A 6 0.90 -12.93 -4.54
CA LEU A 6 1.03 -12.51 -3.14
C LEU A 6 2.48 -12.27 -2.72
N GLU A 7 3.39 -13.16 -3.10
CA GLU A 7 4.80 -13.12 -2.70
C GLU A 7 5.49 -11.90 -3.30
N MET A 8 5.34 -11.68 -4.61
CA MET A 8 5.93 -10.51 -5.27
C MET A 8 5.44 -9.19 -4.69
N VAL A 9 4.15 -9.08 -4.37
CA VAL A 9 3.62 -7.86 -3.74
C VAL A 9 4.18 -7.69 -2.33
N ASN A 10 4.27 -8.77 -1.56
CA ASN A 10 4.86 -8.73 -0.23
C ASN A 10 6.33 -8.30 -0.29
N ASP A 11 7.14 -9.00 -1.08
CA ASP A 11 8.57 -8.79 -1.16
C ASP A 11 8.91 -7.37 -1.62
N PHE A 12 8.20 -6.88 -2.65
CA PHE A 12 8.38 -5.52 -3.14
C PHE A 12 8.01 -4.48 -2.08
N LEU A 13 6.81 -4.55 -1.51
CA LEU A 13 6.33 -3.54 -0.57
C LEU A 13 7.08 -3.57 0.77
N GLN A 14 7.51 -4.75 1.21
CA GLN A 14 8.26 -4.91 2.45
C GLN A 14 9.64 -4.27 2.37
N THR A 15 10.23 -4.11 1.17
CA THR A 15 11.47 -3.34 1.02
C THR A 15 11.35 -1.92 1.54
N PHE A 16 10.15 -1.33 1.54
CA PHE A 16 9.92 0.01 2.06
C PHE A 16 9.79 0.06 3.57
N CYS A 17 9.52 -1.04 4.27
CA CYS A 17 9.50 -1.03 5.75
C CYS A 17 10.88 -0.63 6.31
N GLU A 18 11.95 -1.21 5.77
CA GLU A 18 13.32 -1.01 6.24
C GLU A 18 14.07 0.10 5.46
N ASN A 19 13.43 0.71 4.46
CA ASN A 19 14.07 1.73 3.65
C ASN A 19 14.25 3.05 4.43
N SER A 20 15.51 3.44 4.65
CA SER A 20 15.85 4.69 5.36
C SER A 20 16.15 5.89 4.46
N VAL A 21 16.14 5.68 3.14
CA VAL A 21 16.63 6.66 2.15
C VAL A 21 15.48 7.45 1.53
N ILE A 22 14.43 6.76 1.12
CA ILE A 22 13.30 7.32 0.38
C ILE A 22 12.46 8.21 1.28
N LYS A 23 12.27 9.45 0.86
CA LYS A 23 11.42 10.44 1.55
C LYS A 23 10.08 10.65 0.88
N TYR A 24 9.99 10.38 -0.42
CA TYR A 24 8.80 10.49 -1.23
C TYR A 24 8.57 9.16 -1.94
N LEU A 25 7.40 8.56 -1.73
CA LEU A 25 7.01 7.30 -2.35
C LEU A 25 5.65 7.44 -3.02
N ASP A 26 5.60 7.14 -4.31
CA ASP A 26 4.34 7.07 -5.06
C ASP A 26 4.03 5.64 -5.48
N LEU A 27 2.89 5.16 -4.99
CA LEU A 27 2.31 3.84 -5.23
C LEU A 27 0.88 3.98 -5.79
N SER A 28 0.55 5.13 -6.35
CA SER A 28 -0.79 5.43 -6.89
C SER A 28 -1.13 4.56 -8.10
N TYR A 29 -2.44 4.39 -8.31
CA TYR A 29 -3.06 3.66 -9.40
C TYR A 29 -2.52 2.23 -9.52
N PRO A 30 -2.61 1.44 -8.44
CA PRO A 30 -2.07 0.09 -8.45
C PRO A 30 -2.80 -0.79 -9.44
N TYR A 31 -2.04 -1.46 -10.31
CA TYR A 31 -2.56 -2.47 -11.22
C TYR A 31 -2.22 -3.85 -10.70
N PHE A 32 -3.24 -4.56 -10.21
CA PHE A 32 -3.14 -5.93 -9.71
C PHE A 32 -3.59 -6.91 -10.79
N ASN A 33 -2.67 -7.70 -11.32
CA ASN A 33 -2.97 -8.68 -12.37
C ASN A 33 -2.89 -10.10 -11.81
N ALA A 34 -4.00 -10.83 -11.73
CA ALA A 34 -3.94 -12.25 -11.35
C ALA A 34 -4.86 -13.10 -12.24
N PRO A 35 -4.55 -14.40 -12.45
CA PRO A 35 -5.27 -15.25 -13.40
C PRO A 35 -6.77 -15.42 -13.10
N ILE A 36 -7.17 -15.24 -11.84
CA ILE A 36 -8.56 -15.36 -11.38
C ILE A 36 -8.89 -14.25 -10.37
N ALA A 37 -10.13 -13.78 -10.38
CA ALA A 37 -10.60 -12.67 -9.54
C ALA A 37 -10.32 -12.88 -8.03
N SER A 38 -10.49 -14.10 -7.52
CA SER A 38 -10.22 -14.41 -6.10
C SER A 38 -8.75 -14.22 -5.71
N ARG A 39 -7.81 -14.44 -6.64
CA ARG A 39 -6.38 -14.17 -6.41
C ARG A 39 -6.07 -12.68 -6.48
N VAL A 40 -6.77 -11.92 -7.32
CA VAL A 40 -6.68 -10.45 -7.33
C VAL A 40 -7.05 -9.93 -5.95
N THR A 41 -8.22 -10.30 -5.41
CA THR A 41 -8.66 -9.88 -4.08
C THR A 41 -7.64 -10.21 -2.99
N LYS A 42 -7.09 -11.43 -2.98
CA LYS A 42 -6.03 -11.81 -2.02
C LYS A 42 -4.79 -10.94 -2.14
N THR A 43 -4.35 -10.67 -3.37
CA THR A 43 -3.18 -9.84 -3.66
C THR A 43 -3.41 -8.39 -3.22
N VAL A 44 -4.58 -7.83 -3.50
CA VAL A 44 -4.97 -6.49 -3.03
C VAL A 44 -4.99 -6.42 -1.50
N ASN A 45 -5.58 -7.41 -0.83
CA ASN A 45 -5.63 -7.43 0.64
C ASN A 45 -4.23 -7.54 1.23
N LYS A 46 -3.35 -8.35 0.64
CA LYS A 46 -1.96 -8.44 1.07
C LYS A 46 -1.20 -7.14 0.86
N ALA A 47 -1.40 -6.46 -0.27
CA ALA A 47 -0.84 -5.14 -0.49
C ALA A 47 -1.28 -4.18 0.63
N CYS A 48 -2.57 -4.14 0.96
CA CYS A 48 -3.08 -3.30 2.04
C CYS A 48 -2.43 -3.66 3.38
N GLU A 49 -2.33 -4.95 3.73
CA GLU A 49 -1.69 -5.41 4.97
C GLU A 49 -0.24 -4.90 5.08
N VAL A 50 0.54 -5.05 4.01
CA VAL A 50 1.95 -4.62 3.98
C VAL A 50 2.07 -3.09 4.00
N ILE A 51 1.18 -2.36 3.33
CA ILE A 51 1.10 -0.90 3.48
C ILE A 51 0.86 -0.49 4.94
N GLY A 52 0.04 -1.23 5.68
CA GLY A 52 -0.13 -1.04 7.13
C GLY A 52 1.18 -1.19 7.91
N LYS A 53 2.04 -2.14 7.51
CA LYS A 53 3.39 -2.29 8.07
C LYS A 53 4.30 -1.14 7.68
N VAL A 54 4.28 -0.69 6.43
CA VAL A 54 5.05 0.49 5.98
C VAL A 54 4.70 1.70 6.83
N PHE A 55 3.42 1.93 7.14
CA PHE A 55 3.03 2.99 8.07
C PHE A 55 3.66 2.80 9.46
N ARG A 56 3.62 1.60 10.04
CA ARG A 56 4.16 1.39 11.40
C ARG A 56 5.69 1.44 11.45
N GLU A 57 6.36 0.86 10.47
CA GLU A 57 7.79 0.50 10.55
C GLU A 57 8.69 1.50 9.83
N ASN A 58 8.22 2.14 8.75
CA ASN A 58 9.04 3.08 8.02
C ASN A 58 9.15 4.43 8.75
N GLN A 59 10.38 4.83 9.07
CA GLN A 59 10.68 6.09 9.75
C GLN A 59 11.40 7.11 8.85
N SER A 60 11.17 7.06 7.55
CA SER A 60 11.89 7.89 6.57
C SER A 60 10.99 8.58 5.56
N ILE A 61 9.91 7.93 5.11
CA ILE A 61 8.97 8.48 4.16
C ILE A 61 8.22 9.64 4.83
N ARG A 62 8.29 10.81 4.20
CA ARG A 62 7.58 12.03 4.61
C ARG A 62 6.31 12.22 3.80
N GLU A 63 6.28 11.74 2.57
CA GLU A 63 5.13 11.87 1.68
C GLU A 63 4.85 10.55 0.95
N LEU A 64 3.64 10.02 1.16
CA LEU A 64 3.17 8.76 0.56
C LEU A 64 1.92 9.00 -0.28
N HIS A 65 1.99 8.57 -1.54
CA HIS A 65 0.86 8.59 -2.46
C HIS A 65 0.35 7.17 -2.70
N LEU A 66 -0.92 6.96 -2.41
CA LEU A 66 -1.68 5.72 -2.60
C LEU A 66 -2.96 5.98 -3.40
N ASN A 67 -3.01 7.03 -4.22
CA ASN A 67 -4.25 7.39 -4.92
C ASN A 67 -4.72 6.23 -5.82
N GLY A 68 -6.01 6.17 -6.09
CA GLY A 68 -6.61 5.20 -6.99
C GLY A 68 -7.71 5.80 -7.83
N ASP A 69 -8.34 4.94 -8.62
CA ASP A 69 -9.54 5.21 -9.40
C ASP A 69 -10.48 3.98 -9.40
N SER A 70 -11.51 4.00 -10.24
CA SER A 70 -12.50 2.91 -10.33
C SER A 70 -11.92 1.55 -10.70
N GLU A 71 -10.78 1.52 -11.40
CA GLU A 71 -10.16 0.29 -11.93
C GLU A 71 -8.87 -0.07 -11.19
N ARG A 72 -8.13 0.94 -10.73
CA ARG A 72 -6.79 0.83 -10.16
C ARG A 72 -6.79 1.47 -8.79
N ARG A 73 -7.11 0.68 -7.79
CA ARG A 73 -7.19 1.14 -6.39
C ARG A 73 -6.79 0.04 -5.45
N PHE A 74 -6.37 0.46 -4.26
CA PHE A 74 -6.32 -0.43 -3.12
C PHE A 74 -7.76 -0.83 -2.73
N GLY A 75 -7.89 -2.02 -2.14
CA GLY A 75 -9.17 -2.58 -1.76
C GLY A 75 -9.72 -1.96 -0.45
N PRO A 76 -10.94 -2.34 -0.06
CA PRO A 76 -11.58 -1.85 1.17
C PRO A 76 -10.73 -2.08 2.44
N SER A 77 -9.86 -3.10 2.42
CA SER A 77 -8.90 -3.36 3.50
C SER A 77 -7.89 -2.23 3.75
N LEU A 78 -7.71 -1.28 2.81
CA LEU A 78 -6.83 -0.13 3.03
C LEU A 78 -7.24 0.66 4.27
N GLY A 79 -8.55 0.84 4.51
CA GLY A 79 -9.04 1.59 5.67
C GLY A 79 -8.60 0.98 7.01
N ILE A 80 -8.58 -0.36 7.11
CA ILE A 80 -8.08 -1.07 8.29
C ILE A 80 -6.57 -0.85 8.45
N SER A 81 -5.83 -0.90 7.34
CA SER A 81 -4.38 -0.71 7.33
C SER A 81 -3.91 0.69 7.73
N LEU A 82 -4.76 1.71 7.60
CA LEU A 82 -4.48 3.07 8.09
C LEU A 82 -4.26 3.11 9.61
N SER A 83 -4.69 2.09 10.36
CA SER A 83 -4.42 2.01 11.80
C SER A 83 -2.92 1.98 12.15
N GLY A 84 -2.04 1.62 11.21
CA GLY A 84 -0.59 1.71 11.39
C GLY A 84 -0.07 3.14 11.50
N LEU A 85 -0.81 4.15 11.02
CA LEU A 85 -0.43 5.56 11.12
C LEU A 85 -0.33 6.06 12.55
N LYS A 86 -1.08 5.46 13.49
CA LYS A 86 -1.03 5.86 14.91
C LYS A 86 0.37 5.68 15.53
N ASP A 87 1.15 4.77 14.94
CA ASP A 87 2.49 4.40 15.38
C ASP A 87 3.58 5.12 14.53
N ASN A 88 3.18 5.92 13.54
CA ASN A 88 4.08 6.65 12.65
C ASN A 88 4.25 8.10 13.13
N ASP A 89 5.49 8.57 13.27
CA ASP A 89 5.81 9.95 13.68
C ASP A 89 6.62 10.72 12.63
N THR A 90 6.77 10.17 11.41
CA THR A 90 7.60 10.75 10.35
C THR A 90 6.82 11.17 9.11
N LEU A 91 5.70 10.52 8.78
CA LEU A 91 4.89 10.80 7.62
C LEU A 91 4.14 12.14 7.79
N GLU A 92 4.41 13.08 6.90
CA GLU A 92 3.85 14.43 6.94
C GLU A 92 2.65 14.57 6.00
N LYS A 93 2.61 13.79 4.91
CA LYS A 93 1.55 13.85 3.90
C LYS A 93 1.15 12.46 3.42
N LEU A 94 -0.16 12.26 3.30
CA LEU A 94 -0.75 11.03 2.80
C LEU A 94 -1.86 11.35 1.80
N TYR A 95 -1.74 10.81 0.58
CA TYR A 95 -2.73 10.95 -0.48
C TYR A 95 -3.39 9.60 -0.78
N ILE A 96 -4.70 9.50 -0.53
CA ILE A 96 -5.47 8.24 -0.61
C ILE A 96 -6.75 8.36 -1.44
N LYS A 97 -6.84 9.41 -2.27
CA LYS A 97 -8.04 9.70 -3.07
C LYS A 97 -8.39 8.51 -3.97
N GLY A 98 -9.68 8.21 -4.12
CA GLY A 98 -10.16 7.20 -5.09
C GLY A 98 -10.03 5.75 -4.63
N ASN A 99 -9.61 5.50 -3.38
CA ASN A 99 -9.72 4.18 -2.76
C ASN A 99 -11.07 4.00 -2.05
N ALA A 100 -11.51 2.76 -1.92
CA ALA A 100 -12.59 2.40 -1.01
C ALA A 100 -12.01 2.27 0.41
N ILE A 101 -12.47 3.08 1.36
CA ILE A 101 -11.91 3.17 2.72
C ILE A 101 -12.97 2.79 3.79
N GLY A 102 -14.17 2.40 3.37
CA GLY A 102 -15.27 1.95 4.22
C GLY A 102 -15.94 0.71 3.66
#